data_AF-A0A284VMV5-F1
#
_entry.id   AF-A0A284VMV5-F1
#
_cell.length_a   1.000
_cell.length_b   1.000
_cell.length_c   1.000
_cell.angle_alpha   90.00
_cell.angle_beta   90.00
_cell.angle_gamma   90.00
#
_symmetry.space_group_name_H-M   'P 1'
#
loop_
_entity.id
_entity.type
_entity.pdbx_description
1 polymer ?
#
loop_
_entity_poly.entity_id
_entity_poly.type
_entity_poly.pdbx_seq_one_letter_code
_entity_poly.pdbx_strand_id
1 'polypeptide(L)'
;MVIKATDASLVEYLKADIEQKLMSSRQVNPRTKDFTVIASALIREQMSGVTQTLSLFLSAIAAVSLLVGAIGIANTMFMSVMERTKQIGLLKAIGAGESEIMKLFLIESGIFGLVGGIIGVISGAAISLLIPYLGIQALGFGGDMRATITTGTIFFALGFSVVIGILSGIIPARHAAKMRPVDAIRYDQ
;
A
#
# COMPACT_ATOMS: atom_id res chain seq x y z
N MET A 1 -29.90 -26.51 6.68
CA MET A 1 -30.52 -25.76 7.79
C MET A 1 -29.46 -24.85 8.38
N VAL A 2 -29.74 -23.56 8.54
CA VAL A 2 -28.79 -22.60 9.13
C VAL A 2 -29.31 -22.27 10.53
N ILE A 3 -28.45 -22.45 11.54
CA ILE A 3 -28.77 -22.16 12.94
C ILE A 3 -27.89 -21.00 13.37
N LYS A 4 -28.50 -19.94 13.90
CA LYS A 4 -27.80 -18.74 14.35
C LYS A 4 -27.53 -18.87 15.84
N ALA A 5 -26.25 -18.87 16.23
CA ALA A 5 -25.86 -18.79 17.63
C ALA A 5 -25.99 -17.33 18.11
N THR A 6 -26.51 -17.12 19.32
CA THR A 6 -26.61 -15.80 19.96
C THR A 6 -25.24 -15.26 20.38
N ASP A 7 -24.29 -16.16 20.63
CA ASP A 7 -22.93 -15.83 21.08
C ASP A 7 -21.87 -16.67 20.35
N ALA A 8 -20.71 -16.06 20.08
CA ALA A 8 -19.62 -16.67 19.32
C ALA A 8 -18.86 -17.74 20.13
N SER A 9 -18.79 -17.57 21.45
CA SER A 9 -18.15 -18.52 22.38
C SER A 9 -18.90 -19.84 22.48
N LEU A 10 -20.22 -19.82 22.24
CA LEU A 10 -21.08 -20.99 22.29
C LEU A 10 -21.08 -21.80 20.99
N VAL A 11 -20.46 -21.33 19.91
CA VAL A 11 -20.51 -21.98 18.60
C VAL A 11 -19.85 -23.37 18.62
N GLU A 12 -18.75 -23.53 19.34
CA GLU A 12 -18.04 -24.81 19.47
C GLU A 12 -18.86 -25.81 20.28
N TYR A 13 -19.43 -25.36 21.40
CA TYR A 13 -20.33 -26.16 22.24
C TYR A 13 -21.64 -26.52 21.52
N LEU A 14 -22.26 -25.57 20.84
CA LEU A 14 -23.48 -25.77 20.05
C LEU A 14 -23.24 -26.73 18.88
N LYS A 15 -22.07 -26.66 18.22
CA LYS A 15 -21.70 -27.63 17.19
C LYS A 15 -21.71 -29.05 17.77
N ALA A 16 -21.08 -29.26 18.92
CA ALA A 16 -21.02 -30.57 19.58
C ALA A 16 -22.42 -31.04 20.04
N ASP A 17 -23.23 -30.17 20.65
CA ASP A 17 -24.59 -30.49 21.10
C ASP A 17 -25.53 -30.80 19.92
N ILE A 18 -25.43 -30.04 18.83
CA ILE A 18 -26.23 -30.27 17.62
C ILE A 18 -25.81 -31.58 16.94
N GLU A 19 -24.50 -31.87 16.86
CA GLU A 19 -24.04 -33.15 16.33
C GLU A 19 -24.55 -34.32 17.16
N GLN A 20 -24.50 -34.21 18.49
CA GLN A 20 -25.00 -35.23 19.40
C GLN A 20 -26.51 -35.45 19.25
N LYS A 21 -27.31 -34.37 19.25
CA LYS A 21 -28.77 -34.47 19.08
C LYS A 21 -29.18 -35.02 17.72
N LEU A 22 -28.47 -34.65 16.65
CA LEU A 22 -28.71 -35.19 15.32
C LEU A 22 -28.33 -36.67 15.21
N MET A 23 -27.24 -37.10 15.85
CA MET A 23 -26.86 -38.53 15.91
C MET A 23 -27.92 -39.36 16.64
N SER A 24 -28.38 -38.88 17.81
CA SER A 24 -29.42 -39.57 18.59
C SER A 24 -30.77 -39.61 17.88
N SER A 25 -31.17 -38.51 17.21
CA SER A 25 -32.44 -38.45 16.48
C SER A 25 -32.45 -39.29 15.21
N ARG A 26 -31.31 -39.47 14.55
CA ARG A 26 -31.19 -40.26 13.30
C ARG A 26 -30.66 -41.69 13.52
N GLN A 27 -30.36 -42.08 14.76
CA GLN A 27 -29.82 -43.40 15.13
C GLN A 27 -28.58 -43.80 14.30
N VAL A 28 -27.72 -42.83 13.98
CA VAL A 28 -26.50 -43.04 13.18
C VAL A 28 -25.26 -42.97 14.05
N ASN A 29 -24.33 -43.89 13.78
CA ASN A 29 -23.04 -43.96 14.46
C ASN A 29 -22.02 -43.04 13.78
N PRO A 30 -20.90 -42.70 14.43
CA PRO A 30 -19.85 -41.85 13.85
C PRO A 30 -19.30 -42.36 12.50
N ARG A 31 -19.43 -43.66 12.23
CA ARG A 31 -19.01 -44.31 10.96
C ARG A 31 -20.08 -44.32 9.86
N THR A 32 -21.35 -44.10 10.19
CA THR A 32 -22.48 -44.08 9.25
C THR A 32 -23.14 -42.70 9.16
N LYS A 33 -22.47 -41.66 9.66
CA LYS A 33 -22.95 -40.27 9.66
C LYS A 33 -23.16 -39.77 8.23
N ASP A 34 -24.38 -39.34 7.91
CA ASP A 34 -24.80 -38.78 6.62
C ASP A 34 -24.87 -37.25 6.62
N PHE A 35 -24.50 -36.60 7.73
CA PHE A 35 -24.56 -35.15 7.91
C PHE A 35 -23.23 -34.55 8.38
N THR A 36 -23.02 -33.26 8.11
CA THR A 36 -21.86 -32.51 8.62
C THR A 36 -22.35 -31.19 9.19
N VAL A 37 -21.90 -30.86 10.41
CA VAL A 37 -22.16 -29.55 11.02
C VAL A 37 -20.91 -28.72 10.83
N ILE A 38 -20.98 -27.72 9.96
CA ILE A 38 -19.87 -26.81 9.69
C ILE A 38 -20.14 -25.52 10.47
N ALA A 39 -19.22 -25.16 11.36
CA ALA A 39 -19.26 -23.84 11.98
C ALA A 39 -18.81 -22.81 10.94
N SER A 40 -19.60 -21.76 10.73
CA SER A 40 -19.23 -20.64 9.85
C SER A 40 -17.97 -19.92 10.31
N ALA A 41 -17.62 -20.03 11.61
CA ALA A 41 -16.36 -19.53 12.17
C ALA A 41 -15.12 -20.17 11.52
N LEU A 42 -15.12 -21.49 11.31
CA LEU A 42 -14.01 -22.22 10.67
C LEU A 42 -13.80 -21.78 9.21
N ILE A 43 -14.88 -21.58 8.46
CA ILE A 43 -14.82 -21.06 7.08
C ILE A 43 -14.27 -19.63 7.08
N ARG A 44 -14.72 -18.78 8.01
CA ARG A 44 -14.28 -17.38 8.12
C ARG A 44 -12.80 -17.28 8.50
N GLU A 45 -12.34 -18.11 9.44
CA GLU A 45 -10.94 -18.16 9.86
C GLU A 45 -10.03 -18.58 8.70
N GLN A 46 -10.40 -19.64 7.98
CA GLN A 46 -9.65 -20.10 6.81
C GLN A 46 -9.60 -19.04 5.71
N MET A 47 -10.73 -18.38 5.40
CA MET A 47 -10.77 -17.28 4.44
C MET A 47 -9.93 -16.09 4.90
N SER A 48 -10.00 -15.72 6.18
CA SER A 48 -9.19 -14.64 6.75
C SER A 48 -7.70 -14.92 6.63
N GLY A 49 -7.26 -16.15 6.90
CA GLY A 49 -5.86 -16.55 6.75
C GLY A 49 -5.36 -16.44 5.30
N VAL A 50 -6.18 -16.86 4.33
CA VAL A 50 -5.85 -16.72 2.89
C VAL A 50 -5.77 -15.24 2.49
N THR A 51 -6.77 -14.44 2.86
CA THR A 51 -6.77 -13.00 2.56
C THR A 51 -5.60 -12.27 3.21
N GLN A 52 -5.23 -12.61 4.44
CA GLN A 52 -4.08 -12.01 5.12
C GLN A 52 -2.77 -12.36 4.42
N THR A 53 -2.60 -13.61 3.99
CA THR A 53 -1.41 -14.05 3.24
C THR A 53 -1.30 -13.31 1.91
N LEU A 54 -2.40 -13.20 1.16
CA LEU A 54 -2.44 -12.44 -0.10
C LEU A 54 -2.17 -10.95 0.13
N SER A 55 -2.74 -10.36 1.18
CA SER A 55 -2.51 -8.95 1.54
C SER A 55 -1.04 -8.69 1.85
N LEU A 56 -0.41 -9.58 2.63
CA LEU A 56 1.01 -9.47 2.95
C LEU A 56 1.88 -9.58 1.69
N PHE A 57 1.58 -10.54 0.82
CA PHE A 57 2.29 -10.71 -0.45
C PHE A 57 2.18 -9.47 -1.35
N LEU A 58 0.96 -8.94 -1.54
CA LEU A 58 0.73 -7.71 -2.31
C LEU A 58 1.41 -6.50 -1.67
N SER A 59 1.41 -6.40 -0.34
CA SER A 59 2.09 -5.31 0.37
C SER A 59 3.60 -5.36 0.18
N ALA A 60 4.19 -6.55 0.10
CA ALA A 60 5.61 -6.73 -0.18
C ALA A 60 5.96 -6.26 -1.60
N ILE A 61 5.15 -6.63 -2.59
CA ILE A 61 5.33 -6.16 -3.97
C ILE A 61 5.20 -4.63 -4.02
N ALA A 62 4.17 -4.07 -3.38
CA ALA A 62 3.96 -2.63 -3.31
C ALA A 62 5.16 -1.91 -2.67
N ALA A 63 5.73 -2.46 -1.59
CA ALA A 63 6.93 -1.91 -0.95
C ALA A 63 8.15 -1.92 -1.88
N VAL A 64 8.36 -3.00 -2.64
CA VAL A 64 9.45 -3.07 -3.63
C VAL A 64 9.22 -2.06 -4.75
N SER A 65 8.00 -1.96 -5.29
CA SER A 65 7.66 -0.97 -6.33
C SER A 65 7.88 0.46 -5.84
N LEU A 66 7.55 0.74 -4.58
CA LEU A 66 7.78 2.04 -3.96
C LEU A 66 9.28 2.36 -3.87
N LEU A 67 10.10 1.38 -3.48
CA LEU A 67 11.57 1.54 -3.45
C LEU A 67 12.14 1.84 -4.84
N VAL A 68 11.69 1.12 -5.88
CA VAL A 68 12.12 1.38 -7.26
C VAL A 68 11.70 2.78 -7.71
N GLY A 69 10.47 3.20 -7.37
CA GLY A 69 9.99 4.56 -7.63
C GLY A 69 10.82 5.63 -6.91
N ALA A 70 11.15 5.40 -5.64
CA ALA A 70 12.01 6.28 -4.84
C ALA A 70 13.41 6.45 -5.47
N ILE A 71 14.02 5.35 -5.92
CA ILE A 71 15.31 5.38 -6.65
C ILE A 71 15.16 6.16 -7.96
N GLY A 72 14.05 5.97 -8.68
CA GLY A 72 13.74 6.72 -9.89
C GLY A 72 13.68 8.23 -9.65
N ILE A 73 12.97 8.66 -8.59
CA ILE A 73 12.91 10.08 -8.19
C ILE A 73 14.33 10.58 -7.86
N ALA A 74 15.11 9.83 -7.09
CA ALA A 74 16.46 10.22 -6.73
C ALA A 74 17.35 10.42 -7.98
N ASN A 75 17.29 9.50 -8.95
CA ASN A 75 18.05 9.59 -10.20
C ASN A 75 17.65 10.81 -11.03
N THR A 76 16.36 11.07 -11.19
CA THR A 76 15.87 12.27 -11.88
C THR A 76 16.33 13.54 -11.17
N MET A 77 16.34 13.54 -9.84
CA MET A 77 16.84 14.68 -9.08
C MET A 77 18.36 14.86 -9.22
N PHE A 78 19.15 13.80 -9.27
CA PHE A 78 20.58 13.91 -9.59
C PHE A 78 20.80 14.55 -10.97
N MET A 79 20.04 14.13 -11.98
CA MET A 79 20.10 14.73 -13.31
C MET A 79 19.73 16.22 -13.28
N SER A 80 18.64 16.60 -12.60
CA SER A 80 18.23 18.00 -12.43
C SER A 80 19.32 18.85 -11.75
N VAL A 81 19.99 18.30 -10.73
CA VAL A 81 21.11 18.98 -10.06
C VAL A 81 22.27 19.19 -11.01
N MET A 82 22.63 18.19 -11.82
CA MET A 82 23.71 18.30 -12.80
C MET A 82 23.40 19.37 -13.86
N GLU A 83 22.20 19.37 -14.42
CA GLU A 83 21.77 20.37 -15.41
C GLU A 83 21.75 21.79 -14.84
N ARG A 84 21.37 21.94 -13.56
CA ARG A 84 21.27 23.24 -12.88
C ARG A 84 22.54 23.63 -12.11
N THR A 85 23.64 22.90 -12.25
CA THR A 85 24.93 23.12 -11.57
C THR A 85 25.37 24.60 -11.62
N LYS A 86 25.35 25.22 -12.81
CA LYS A 86 25.75 26.62 -13.01
C LYS A 86 24.85 27.60 -12.25
N GLN A 87 23.54 27.35 -12.22
CA GLN A 87 22.57 28.18 -11.50
C GLN A 87 22.77 28.07 -9.99
N ILE A 88 23.00 26.85 -9.48
CA ILE A 88 23.30 26.59 -8.07
C ILE A 88 24.60 27.30 -7.67
N GLY A 89 25.64 27.22 -8.50
CA GLY A 89 26.91 27.91 -8.29
C GLY A 89 26.75 29.43 -8.22
N LEU A 90 25.94 30.01 -9.11
CA LEU A 90 25.63 31.44 -9.11
C LEU A 90 24.88 31.85 -7.84
N LEU A 91 23.86 31.09 -7.43
CA LEU A 91 23.11 31.31 -6.19
C LEU A 91 24.03 31.30 -4.96
N LYS A 92 24.96 30.33 -4.89
CA LYS A 92 25.95 30.28 -3.80
C LYS A 92 26.94 31.45 -3.86
N ALA A 93 27.32 31.92 -5.04
CA ALA A 93 28.23 33.05 -5.20
C ALA A 93 27.62 34.39 -4.73
N ILE A 94 26.30 34.55 -4.85
CA ILE A 94 25.56 35.71 -4.31
C ILE A 94 25.15 35.55 -2.84
N GLY A 95 25.52 34.44 -2.19
CA GLY A 95 25.35 34.24 -0.75
C GLY A 95 24.27 33.25 -0.32
N ALA A 96 23.64 32.50 -1.23
CA ALA A 96 22.65 31.48 -0.85
C ALA A 96 23.28 30.39 0.04
N GLY A 97 22.63 30.10 1.16
CA GLY A 97 23.10 29.10 2.11
C GLY A 97 22.85 27.66 1.65
N GLU A 98 23.65 26.71 2.15
CA GLU A 98 23.45 25.27 1.85
C GLU A 98 22.04 24.80 2.26
N SER A 99 21.50 25.35 3.35
CA SER A 99 20.15 25.02 3.83
C SER A 99 19.03 25.51 2.92
N GLU A 100 19.22 26.62 2.19
CA GLU A 100 18.22 27.14 1.26
C GLU A 100 18.16 26.27 0.01
N ILE A 101 19.33 25.92 -0.53
CA ILE A 101 19.45 25.01 -1.67
C ILE A 101 18.89 23.63 -1.31
N MET A 102 19.20 23.12 -0.12
CA MET A 102 18.62 21.87 0.38
C MET A 102 17.09 21.92 0.37
N LYS A 103 16.49 22.96 0.96
CA LYS A 103 15.03 23.10 1.04
C LYS A 103 14.39 23.17 -0.34
N LEU A 104 15.01 23.86 -1.29
CA LEU A 104 14.54 23.95 -2.66
C LEU A 104 14.40 22.56 -3.29
N PHE A 105 15.46 21.76 -3.26
CA PHE A 105 15.46 20.42 -3.85
C PHE A 105 14.59 19.42 -3.07
N LEU A 106 14.47 19.56 -1.74
CA LEU A 106 13.55 18.74 -0.94
C LEU A 106 12.09 19.04 -1.27
N ILE A 107 11.72 20.31 -1.47
CA ILE A 107 10.38 20.71 -1.91
C ILE A 107 10.12 20.17 -3.31
N GLU A 108 11.06 20.30 -4.25
CA GLU A 108 10.94 19.75 -5.61
C GLU A 108 10.72 18.23 -5.59
N SER A 109 11.49 17.50 -4.76
CA SER A 109 11.32 16.04 -4.58
C SER A 109 9.98 15.68 -3.93
N GLY A 110 9.52 16.50 -2.98
CA GLY A 110 8.20 16.36 -2.37
C GLY A 110 7.07 16.56 -3.38
N ILE A 111 7.23 17.47 -4.35
CA ILE A 111 6.27 17.67 -5.45
C ILE A 111 6.23 16.43 -6.34
N PHE A 112 7.37 15.82 -6.68
CA PHE A 112 7.39 14.54 -7.40
C PHE A 112 6.61 13.45 -6.66
N GLY A 113 6.82 13.34 -5.34
CA GLY A 113 6.07 12.42 -4.48
C GLY A 113 4.57 12.73 -4.44
N LEU A 114 4.19 14.01 -4.40
CA LEU A 114 2.80 14.46 -4.40
C LEU A 114 2.11 14.13 -5.72
N VAL A 115 2.73 14.45 -6.86
CA VAL A 115 2.19 14.17 -8.20
C VAL A 115 2.06 12.66 -8.41
N GLY A 116 3.08 11.88 -8.04
CA GLY A 116 3.02 10.42 -8.08
C GLY A 116 1.91 9.85 -7.18
N GLY A 117 1.72 10.43 -6.00
CA GLY A 117 0.65 10.07 -5.07
C GLY A 117 -0.74 10.36 -5.63
N ILE A 118 -0.95 11.53 -6.23
CA ILE A 118 -2.22 11.89 -6.87
C ILE A 118 -2.54 10.90 -7.99
N ILE A 119 -1.57 10.63 -8.87
CA ILE A 119 -1.75 9.67 -9.96
C ILE A 119 -2.05 8.28 -9.39
N GLY A 120 -1.29 7.83 -8.39
CA GLY A 120 -1.49 6.52 -7.74
C GLY A 120 -2.86 6.37 -7.08
N VAL A 121 -3.34 7.40 -6.39
CA VAL A 121 -4.69 7.41 -5.78
C VAL A 121 -5.76 7.37 -6.86
N ILE A 122 -5.65 8.17 -7.92
CA ILE A 122 -6.63 8.20 -9.02
C ILE A 122 -6.67 6.85 -9.73
N SER A 123 -5.51 6.31 -10.11
CA SER A 123 -5.42 5.00 -10.76
C SER A 123 -5.91 3.87 -9.85
N GLY A 124 -5.53 3.89 -8.57
CA GLY A 124 -5.99 2.91 -7.58
C GLY A 124 -7.50 2.96 -7.36
N ALA A 125 -8.08 4.16 -7.26
CA ALA A 125 -9.52 4.35 -7.16
C ALA A 125 -10.25 3.90 -8.43
N ALA A 126 -9.72 4.21 -9.61
CA ALA A 126 -10.28 3.76 -10.89
C ALA A 126 -10.28 2.23 -10.99
N ILE A 127 -9.16 1.57 -10.68
CA ILE A 127 -9.06 0.10 -10.68
C ILE A 127 -10.05 -0.49 -9.66
N SER A 128 -10.09 0.08 -8.46
CA SER A 128 -11.01 -0.32 -7.40
C SER A 128 -12.49 -0.27 -7.81
N LEU A 129 -12.87 0.74 -8.60
CA LEU A 129 -14.24 0.88 -9.13
C LEU A 129 -14.50 -0.04 -10.31
N LEU A 130 -13.48 -0.41 -11.09
CA LEU A 130 -13.59 -1.29 -12.26
C LEU A 130 -13.61 -2.78 -11.89
N ILE A 131 -12.96 -3.20 -10.80
CA ILE A 131 -12.92 -4.60 -10.34
C ILE A 131 -14.30 -5.28 -10.29
N PRO A 132 -15.36 -4.66 -9.74
CA PRO A 132 -16.71 -5.24 -9.75
C PRO A 132 -17.27 -5.46 -11.16
N TYR A 133 -16.97 -4.56 -12.12
CA TYR A 133 -17.45 -4.64 -13.50
C TYR A 133 -16.66 -5.64 -14.35
N LEU A 134 -15.41 -5.93 -14.00
CA LEU A 134 -14.52 -6.84 -14.73
C LEU A 134 -14.81 -8.34 -14.45
N GLY A 135 -15.92 -8.67 -13.80
CA GLY A 135 -16.39 -10.05 -13.68
C GLY A 135 -15.71 -10.89 -12.59
N ILE A 136 -14.96 -10.29 -11.64
CA ILE A 136 -14.46 -11.04 -10.46
C ILE A 136 -15.63 -11.51 -9.58
N GLN A 137 -16.78 -10.82 -9.61
CA GLN A 137 -18.03 -11.33 -9.04
C GLN A 137 -18.55 -12.60 -9.75
N ALA A 138 -18.25 -12.79 -11.04
CA ALA A 138 -18.64 -13.97 -11.82
C ALA A 138 -17.75 -15.20 -11.56
N LEU A 139 -16.54 -15.01 -11.01
CA LEU A 139 -15.61 -16.09 -10.64
C LEU A 139 -15.99 -16.83 -9.33
N GLY A 140 -17.17 -16.55 -8.75
CA GLY A 140 -17.66 -17.26 -7.56
C GLY A 140 -17.05 -16.80 -6.24
N PHE A 141 -16.11 -15.85 -6.24
CA PHE A 141 -15.62 -15.14 -5.04
C PHE A 141 -16.59 -14.03 -4.57
N GLY A 142 -17.89 -14.20 -4.85
CA GLY A 142 -18.97 -13.23 -4.66
C GLY A 142 -19.34 -12.95 -3.21
N GLY A 143 -18.36 -12.61 -2.38
CA GLY A 143 -18.60 -11.70 -1.27
C GLY A 143 -18.63 -10.27 -1.80
N ASP A 144 -19.42 -9.41 -1.17
CA ASP A 144 -19.49 -7.97 -1.38
C ASP A 144 -18.10 -7.35 -1.08
N MET A 145 -17.11 -7.55 -1.97
CA MET A 145 -15.78 -6.93 -1.91
C MET A 145 -15.94 -5.47 -2.30
N ARG A 146 -16.63 -4.72 -1.44
CA ARG A 146 -16.74 -3.27 -1.52
C ARG A 146 -15.43 -2.70 -1.06
N ALA A 147 -14.58 -2.40 -2.03
CA ALA A 147 -13.38 -1.62 -1.78
C ALA A 147 -13.80 -0.26 -1.20
N THR A 148 -13.62 -0.11 0.11
CA THR A 148 -14.09 1.05 0.84
C THR A 148 -13.00 2.11 0.81
N ILE A 149 -13.07 2.99 -0.20
CA ILE A 149 -12.17 4.13 -0.30
C ILE A 149 -12.66 5.17 0.73
N THR A 150 -11.98 5.23 1.86
CA THR A 150 -12.27 6.22 2.91
C THR A 150 -11.40 7.46 2.66
N THR A 151 -11.95 8.65 2.94
CA THR A 151 -11.21 9.92 2.85
C THR A 151 -9.89 9.88 3.61
N GLY A 152 -9.84 9.20 4.76
CA GLY A 152 -8.61 9.00 5.55
C GLY A 152 -7.52 8.23 4.80
N THR A 153 -7.87 7.20 4.03
CA THR A 153 -6.91 6.41 3.23
C THR A 153 -6.28 7.24 2.12
N ILE A 154 -7.06 8.15 1.52
CA ILE A 154 -6.56 9.07 0.48
C ILE A 154 -5.51 10.02 1.06
N PHE A 155 -5.85 10.71 2.16
CA PHE A 155 -4.91 11.62 2.81
C PHE A 155 -3.66 10.91 3.33
N PHE A 156 -3.82 9.69 3.85
CA PHE A 156 -2.69 8.87 4.26
C PHE A 156 -1.79 8.52 3.06
N ALA A 157 -2.36 8.08 1.94
CA ALA A 157 -1.61 7.73 0.74
C ALA A 157 -0.85 8.94 0.16
N LEU A 158 -1.49 10.11 0.09
CA LEU A 158 -0.87 11.35 -0.38
C LEU A 158 0.23 11.84 0.57
N GLY A 159 -0.03 11.82 1.88
CA GLY A 159 0.98 12.19 2.87
C GLY A 159 2.19 11.25 2.82
N PHE A 160 1.93 9.95 2.70
CA PHE A 160 2.97 8.93 2.59
C PHE A 160 3.80 9.09 1.31
N SER A 161 3.17 9.39 0.17
CA SER A 161 3.89 9.60 -1.09
C SER A 161 4.80 10.84 -1.04
N VAL A 162 4.36 11.92 -0.40
CA VAL A 162 5.17 13.12 -0.16
C VAL A 162 6.38 12.79 0.72
N VAL A 163 6.17 12.06 1.82
CA VAL A 163 7.26 11.63 2.71
C VAL A 163 8.30 10.82 1.93
N ILE A 164 7.86 9.86 1.11
CA ILE A 164 8.78 9.05 0.30
C ILE A 164 9.51 9.90 -0.74
N GLY A 165 8.82 10.84 -1.39
CA GLY A 165 9.45 11.78 -2.33
C GLY A 165 10.54 12.61 -1.66
N ILE A 166 10.25 13.18 -0.48
CA ILE A 166 11.22 13.94 0.31
C ILE A 166 12.41 13.05 0.69
N LEU A 167 12.17 11.86 1.24
CA LEU A 167 13.23 10.93 1.66
C LEU A 167 14.16 10.56 0.49
N SER A 168 13.59 10.31 -0.68
CA SER A 168 14.33 10.02 -1.92
C SER A 168 15.21 11.21 -2.35
N GLY A 169 14.74 12.43 -2.12
CA GLY A 169 15.42 13.67 -2.45
C GLY A 169 16.56 14.07 -1.52
N ILE A 170 16.68 13.48 -0.33
CA ILE A 170 17.67 13.92 0.68
C ILE A 170 19.10 13.82 0.18
N ILE A 171 19.46 12.72 -0.49
CA ILE A 171 20.81 12.49 -0.99
C ILE A 171 21.18 13.47 -2.11
N PRO A 172 20.39 13.59 -3.20
CA PRO A 172 20.70 14.55 -4.27
C PRO A 172 20.62 16.01 -3.80
N ALA A 173 19.67 16.36 -2.93
CA ALA A 173 19.59 17.71 -2.34
C ALA A 173 20.85 18.06 -1.53
N ARG A 174 21.37 17.08 -0.76
CA ARG A 174 22.64 17.24 -0.04
C ARG A 174 23.83 17.42 -0.98
N HIS A 175 23.82 16.71 -2.10
CA HIS A 175 24.87 16.85 -3.11
C HIS A 175 24.86 18.25 -3.73
N ALA A 176 23.68 18.74 -4.13
CA ALA A 176 23.50 20.10 -4.65
C ALA A 176 23.91 21.18 -3.66
N ALA A 177 23.48 21.06 -2.41
CA ALA A 177 23.76 22.03 -1.35
C ALA A 177 25.27 22.18 -1.07
N LYS A 178 26.03 21.08 -1.15
CA LYS A 178 27.49 21.06 -0.88
C LYS A 178 28.36 21.40 -2.08
N MET A 179 27.78 21.60 -3.26
CA MET A 179 28.50 21.95 -4.48
C MET A 179 29.24 23.28 -4.30
N ARG A 180 30.52 23.37 -4.72
CA ARG A 180 31.30 24.60 -4.57
C ARG A 180 31.09 25.51 -5.80
N PRO A 181 31.04 26.85 -5.63
CA PRO A 181 30.89 27.78 -6.75
C PRO A 181 31.97 27.62 -7.83
N VAL A 182 33.20 27.28 -7.43
CA VAL A 182 34.34 27.07 -8.33
C VAL A 182 34.13 25.86 -9.25
N ASP A 183 33.48 24.80 -8.74
CA ASP A 183 33.21 23.58 -9.52
C ASP A 183 32.13 23.83 -10.58
N ALA A 184 31.19 24.75 -10.32
CA ALA A 184 30.12 25.10 -11.25
C ALA A 184 30.60 25.91 -12.47
N ILE A 185 31.73 26.61 -12.37
CA ILE A 185 32.32 27.40 -13.47
C ILE A 185 33.27 26.55 -14.32
N ARG A 186 33.88 25.52 -13.73
CA ARG A 186 34.90 24.69 -14.37
C ARG A 186 34.32 23.60 -15.30
N TYR A 187 33.00 23.41 -15.30
CA TYR A 187 32.30 22.40 -16.10
C TYR A 187 32.15 22.77 -17.59
N ASP A 188 32.59 23.97 -18.01
CA ASP A 188 32.54 24.51 -19.39
C ASP A 188 33.91 24.44 -20.12
N GLN A 189 34.92 23.70 -19.62
CA GLN A 189 36.21 23.47 -20.31
C GLN A 189 36.43 22.01 -20.67
#